data_AF-A0A3M8SMI5-F1
#
_entry.id   AF-A0A3M8SMI5-F1
#
_cell.length_a   1.000
_cell.length_b   1.000
_cell.length_c   1.000
_cell.angle_alpha   90.00
_cell.angle_beta   90.00
_cell.angle_gamma   90.00
#
_symmetry.space_group_name_H-M   'P 1'
#
loop_
_entity.id
_entity.type
_entity.pdbx_description
1 polymer ?
#
loop_
_entity_poly.entity_id
_entity_poly.type
_entity_poly.pdbx_seq_one_letter_code
_entity_poly.pdbx_strand_id
1 'polypeptide(L)'
;MTHAAARLAALAEEALGAPLPLRIRAWDRSETGPPGAPVLVLRRRRALRRMLWKPGELGLARAWVAGDLDVEGDLYEALDQLAGLLWERDEPAAPRRARLAAALKAARDPKVRAAVRDLVALAGP
;
A
#
# COMPACT_ATOMS: atom_id res chain seq x y z
N MET A 1 -4.87 10.36 -19.53
CA MET A 1 -4.89 11.05 -18.23
C MET A 1 -4.50 10.04 -17.17
N THR A 2 -3.49 10.31 -16.34
CA THR A 2 -2.95 9.29 -15.44
C THR A 2 -3.89 9.13 -14.25
N HIS A 3 -4.46 7.94 -14.06
CA HIS A 3 -5.29 7.62 -12.89
C HIS A 3 -4.39 6.99 -11.81
N ALA A 4 -3.66 7.81 -11.03
CA ALA A 4 -2.72 7.28 -10.04
C ALA A 4 -3.42 6.42 -8.98
N ALA A 5 -4.62 6.77 -8.54
CA ALA A 5 -5.38 5.98 -7.57
C ALA A 5 -5.69 4.57 -8.09
N ALA A 6 -6.17 4.44 -9.34
CA ALA A 6 -6.43 3.15 -9.98
C ALA A 6 -5.17 2.27 -10.04
N ARG A 7 -4.03 2.86 -10.39
CA ARG A 7 -2.74 2.14 -10.41
C ARG A 7 -2.30 1.72 -9.01
N LEU A 8 -2.44 2.59 -8.02
CA LEU A 8 -2.07 2.28 -6.64
C LEU A 8 -2.93 1.18 -6.05
N ALA A 9 -4.25 1.20 -6.30
CA ALA A 9 -5.15 0.15 -5.88
C ALA A 9 -4.77 -1.19 -6.51
N ALA A 10 -4.58 -1.24 -7.84
CA ALA A 10 -4.18 -2.46 -8.53
C ALA A 10 -2.87 -3.05 -7.98
N LEU A 11 -1.86 -2.20 -7.73
CA LEU A 11 -0.59 -2.63 -7.13
C LEU A 11 -0.75 -3.12 -5.69
N ALA A 12 -1.60 -2.48 -4.89
CA ALA A 12 -1.88 -2.90 -3.52
C ALA A 12 -2.61 -4.24 -3.49
N GLU A 13 -3.65 -4.41 -4.33
CA GLU A 13 -4.42 -5.65 -4.45
C GLU A 13 -3.57 -6.81 -4.92
N GLU A 14 -2.66 -6.58 -5.88
CA GLU A 14 -1.70 -7.60 -6.33
C GLU A 14 -0.74 -8.02 -5.21
N ALA A 15 -0.23 -7.06 -4.42
CA ALA A 15 0.65 -7.36 -3.30
C ALA A 15 -0.08 -8.06 -2.12
N LEU A 16 -1.34 -7.72 -1.89
CA LEU A 16 -2.19 -8.29 -0.85
C LEU A 16 -2.80 -9.63 -1.28
N GLY A 17 -2.94 -9.88 -2.59
CA GLY A 17 -3.65 -11.05 -3.13
C GLY A 17 -5.16 -11.00 -2.88
N ALA A 18 -5.70 -9.83 -2.56
CA ALA A 18 -7.09 -9.61 -2.16
C ALA A 18 -7.53 -8.18 -2.56
N PRO A 19 -8.83 -7.95 -2.80
CA PRO A 19 -9.35 -6.61 -3.10
C PRO A 19 -9.13 -5.66 -1.92
N LEU A 20 -8.87 -4.39 -2.21
CA LEU A 20 -8.63 -3.40 -1.17
C LEU A 20 -9.98 -2.92 -0.60
N PRO A 21 -10.24 -3.06 0.72
CA PRO A 21 -11.51 -2.64 1.32
C PRO A 21 -11.60 -1.12 1.47
N LEU A 22 -10.48 -0.41 1.35
CA LEU A 22 -10.39 1.03 1.44
C LEU A 22 -10.51 1.69 0.07
N ARG A 23 -11.02 2.91 0.08
CA ARG A 23 -10.92 3.80 -1.06
C ARG A 23 -9.57 4.49 -1.07
N ILE A 24 -8.95 4.67 -2.24
CA ILE A 24 -7.70 5.42 -2.39
C ILE A 24 -7.99 6.72 -3.13
N ARG A 25 -7.52 7.84 -2.56
CA ARG A 25 -7.40 9.13 -3.27
C ARG A 25 -5.93 9.48 -3.43
N ALA A 26 -5.50 9.70 -4.67
CA ALA A 26 -4.13 10.06 -4.98
C ALA A 26 -3.91 11.59 -5.07
N TRP A 27 -2.65 12.00 -5.11
CA TRP A 27 -2.22 13.41 -5.20
C TRP A 27 -2.69 14.13 -6.48
N ASP A 28 -3.08 13.39 -7.51
CA ASP A 28 -3.64 13.92 -8.76
C ASP A 28 -5.17 14.09 -8.69
N ARG A 29 -5.76 13.90 -7.50
CA ARG A 29 -7.21 13.90 -7.23
C ARG A 29 -7.98 12.75 -7.87
N SER A 30 -7.31 11.77 -8.47
CA SER A 30 -7.98 10.53 -8.85
C SER A 30 -8.38 9.73 -7.60
N GLU A 31 -9.49 9.01 -7.70
CA GLU A 31 -10.06 8.22 -6.61
C GLU A 31 -10.56 6.88 -7.14
N THR A 32 -10.39 5.81 -6.36
CA THR A 32 -10.87 4.46 -6.71
C THR A 32 -11.13 3.64 -5.46
N GLY A 33 -12.08 2.70 -5.52
CA GLY A 33 -12.38 1.77 -4.44
C GLY A 33 -13.87 1.74 -4.07
N PRO A 34 -14.25 0.88 -3.13
CA PRO A 34 -15.65 0.59 -2.81
C PRO A 34 -16.45 1.82 -2.35
N PRO A 35 -17.75 1.90 -2.66
CA PRO A 35 -18.66 2.94 -2.16
C PRO A 35 -18.83 2.86 -0.64
N GLY A 36 -18.77 4.01 0.02
CA GLY A 36 -18.98 4.13 1.47
C GLY A 36 -17.78 3.74 2.34
N ALA A 37 -16.69 3.22 1.75
CA ALA A 37 -15.50 2.89 2.51
C ALA A 37 -14.69 4.14 2.91
N PRO A 38 -13.94 4.08 4.03
CA PRO A 38 -12.98 5.11 4.41
C PRO A 38 -11.97 5.36 3.29
N VAL A 39 -11.54 6.62 3.15
CA VAL A 39 -10.66 7.06 2.06
C VAL A 39 -9.24 7.26 2.55
N LEU A 40 -8.31 6.45 2.08
CA LEU A 40 -6.88 6.64 2.24
C LEU A 40 -6.37 7.70 1.24
N VAL A 41 -5.95 8.85 1.75
CA VAL A 41 -5.53 10.00 0.96
C VAL A 41 -4.01 10.10 0.91
N LEU A 42 -3.44 9.87 -0.28
CA LEU A 42 -2.03 10.11 -0.55
C LEU A 42 -1.85 11.55 -1.02
N ARG A 43 -1.66 12.47 -0.08
CA ARG A 43 -1.52 13.91 -0.34
C ARG A 43 -0.32 14.23 -1.24
N ARG A 44 0.76 13.45 -1.15
CA ARG A 44 1.99 13.69 -1.92
C ARG A 44 2.64 12.39 -2.38
N ARG A 45 3.22 12.38 -3.59
CA ARG A 45 4.00 11.25 -4.17
C ARG A 45 5.06 10.69 -3.22
N ARG A 46 5.70 11.57 -2.44
CA ARG A 46 6.73 11.19 -1.47
C ARG A 46 6.23 10.26 -0.36
N ALA A 47 4.92 10.17 -0.11
CA ALA A 47 4.33 9.18 0.78
C ALA A 47 4.77 7.76 0.40
N LEU A 48 4.70 7.46 -0.90
CA LEU A 48 5.09 6.16 -1.46
C LEU A 48 6.55 5.85 -1.21
N ARG A 49 7.44 6.85 -1.34
CA ARG A 49 8.86 6.66 -1.04
C ARG A 49 9.05 6.29 0.42
N ARG A 50 8.42 6.99 1.37
CA ARG A 50 8.55 6.66 2.80
C ARG A 50 8.06 5.25 3.11
N MET A 51 6.96 4.84 2.49
CA MET A 51 6.44 3.46 2.61
C MET A 51 7.42 2.44 2.04
N LEU A 52 8.03 2.72 0.88
CA LEU A 52 9.01 1.84 0.22
C LEU A 52 10.32 1.68 1.02
N TRP A 53 10.83 2.74 1.63
CA TRP A 53 12.09 2.71 2.39
C TRP A 53 11.98 1.95 3.72
N LYS A 54 10.78 1.88 4.29
CA LYS A 54 10.47 1.08 5.48
C LYS A 54 9.13 0.35 5.26
N PRO A 55 9.15 -0.78 4.54
CA PRO A 55 7.93 -1.51 4.24
C PRO A 55 7.27 -2.03 5.52
N GLY A 56 5.94 -2.08 5.50
CA GLY A 56 5.10 -2.45 6.64
C GLY A 56 4.46 -1.25 7.34
N GLU A 57 3.86 -1.50 8.51
CA GLU A 57 3.11 -0.51 9.31
C GLU A 57 3.91 0.75 9.61
N LEU A 58 5.22 0.62 9.85
CA LEU A 58 6.07 1.75 10.19
C LEU A 58 6.22 2.76 9.04
N GLY A 59 6.21 2.30 7.78
CA GLY A 59 6.25 3.16 6.60
C GLY A 59 4.96 3.98 6.45
N LEU A 60 3.83 3.34 6.71
CA LEU A 60 2.51 3.97 6.73
C LEU A 60 2.42 5.01 7.85
N ALA A 61 2.78 4.64 9.08
CA ALA A 61 2.78 5.54 10.23
C ALA A 61 3.68 6.77 10.02
N ARG A 62 4.87 6.60 9.43
CA ARG A 62 5.76 7.72 9.10
C ARG A 62 5.19 8.64 8.03
N ALA A 63 4.50 8.09 7.02
CA ALA A 63 3.83 8.89 6.01
C ALA A 63 2.66 9.68 6.61
N TRP A 64 1.91 9.08 7.53
CA TRP A 64 0.83 9.72 8.29
C TRP A 64 1.35 10.88 9.13
N VAL A 65 2.32 10.63 10.00
CA VAL A 65 2.90 11.66 10.89
C VAL A 65 3.55 12.79 10.09
N ALA A 66 4.11 12.50 8.92
CA ALA A 66 4.67 13.52 8.02
C ALA A 66 3.61 14.35 7.26
N GLY A 67 2.32 14.02 7.40
CA GLY A 67 1.21 14.67 6.67
C GLY A 67 1.17 14.34 5.18
N ASP A 68 1.82 13.24 4.78
CA ASP A 68 1.86 12.78 3.39
C ASP A 68 0.78 11.76 3.07
N LEU A 69 0.32 11.06 4.10
CA LEU A 69 -0.79 10.12 4.11
C LEU A 69 -1.83 10.65 5.09
N ASP A 70 -3.10 10.49 4.74
CA ASP A 70 -4.23 10.88 5.58
C ASP A 70 -5.40 9.90 5.35
N VAL A 71 -6.43 9.99 6.18
CA VAL A 71 -7.63 9.14 6.11
C VAL A 71 -8.82 10.06 6.28
N GLU A 72 -9.71 10.06 5.29
CA GLU A 72 -11.01 10.71 5.40
C GLU A 72 -12.06 9.64 5.77
N GLY A 73 -12.75 9.87 6.89
CA GLY A 73 -13.65 8.91 7.51
C GLY A 73 -13.17 8.53 8.91
N ASP A 74 -13.66 7.40 9.43
CA ASP A 74 -13.21 6.86 10.70
C ASP A 74 -11.87 6.11 10.50
N LEU A 75 -10.83 6.57 11.20
CA LEU A 75 -9.51 5.94 11.18
C LEU A 75 -9.54 4.52 11.74
N TYR A 76 -10.30 4.29 12.81
CA TYR A 76 -10.39 2.98 13.44
C TYR A 76 -11.10 1.99 12.52
N GLU A 77 -12.16 2.43 11.84
CA GLU A 77 -12.83 1.62 10.80
C GLU A 77 -11.86 1.27 9.67
N ALA A 78 -11.06 2.24 9.20
CA ALA A 78 -10.07 1.99 8.15
C ALA A 78 -9.01 0.97 8.59
N LEU A 79 -8.57 1.05 9.85
CA LEU A 79 -7.61 0.12 10.44
C LEU A 79 -8.21 -1.28 10.63
N ASP A 80 -9.46 -1.39 11.09
CA ASP A 80 -10.16 -2.67 11.26
C ASP A 80 -10.33 -3.39 9.91
N GLN A 81 -10.69 -2.66 8.86
CA GLN A 81 -10.78 -3.21 7.50
C GLN A 81 -9.43 -3.70 6.97
N LEU A 82 -8.34 -2.98 7.27
CA LEU A 82 -6.99 -3.41 6.92
C LEU A 82 -6.50 -4.59 7.77
N ALA A 83 -6.85 -4.63 9.05
CA ALA A 83 -6.48 -5.69 9.97
C ALA A 83 -7.07 -7.03 9.51
N GLY A 84 -8.31 -7.04 9.01
CA GLY A 84 -8.92 -8.24 8.41
C GLY A 84 -8.08 -8.85 7.27
N LEU A 85 -7.44 -8.02 6.44
CA LEU A 85 -6.55 -8.48 5.36
C LEU A 85 -5.15 -8.90 5.83
N LEU A 86 -4.67 -8.33 6.93
CA LEU A 86 -3.31 -8.54 7.43
C LEU A 86 -3.23 -9.71 8.42
N TRP A 87 -4.26 -9.94 9.22
CA TRP A 87 -4.31 -11.02 10.21
C TRP A 87 -4.69 -12.38 9.62
N GLU A 88 -5.44 -12.42 8.51
CA GLU A 88 -5.60 -13.67 7.73
C GLU A 88 -4.26 -14.16 7.13
N ARG A 89 -3.22 -13.31 7.13
CA ARG A 89 -1.87 -13.60 6.66
C ARG A 89 -0.87 -13.95 7.76
N ASP A 90 -1.29 -14.17 9.01
CA ASP A 90 -0.38 -14.56 10.10
C ASP A 90 0.24 -15.96 9.86
N GLU A 91 1.27 -16.01 9.01
CA GLU A 91 2.38 -16.93 9.22
C GLU A 91 3.20 -16.42 10.42
N PRO A 92 3.53 -17.29 11.39
CA PRO A 92 4.30 -16.91 12.55
C PRO A 92 5.61 -16.25 12.12
N ALA A 93 5.95 -15.11 12.74
CA ALA A 93 7.09 -14.26 12.42
C ALA A 93 8.32 -15.04 11.94
N ALA A 94 8.41 -15.22 10.63
CA ALA A 94 9.39 -16.15 10.06
C ALA A 94 10.82 -15.67 10.37
N PRO A 95 11.77 -16.57 10.67
CA PRO A 95 13.15 -16.20 10.95
C PRO A 95 13.72 -15.36 9.80
N ARG A 96 14.65 -14.44 10.10
CA ARG A 96 15.20 -13.45 9.15
C ARG A 96 15.61 -14.04 7.80
N ARG A 97 16.12 -15.29 7.80
CA ARG A 97 16.49 -16.06 6.59
C ARG A 97 15.28 -16.44 5.73
N ALA A 98 14.18 -16.87 6.34
CA ALA A 98 12.94 -17.20 5.66
C ALA A 98 12.31 -15.94 5.04
N ARG A 99 12.34 -14.80 5.73
CA ARG A 99 11.91 -13.51 5.17
C ARG A 99 12.77 -13.07 3.98
N LEU A 100 14.09 -13.26 4.06
CA LEU A 100 15.02 -12.97 2.96
C LEU A 100 14.79 -13.89 1.77
N ALA A 101 14.58 -15.19 2.01
CA ALA A 101 14.26 -16.16 0.97
C ALA A 101 12.90 -15.87 0.31
N ALA A 102 11.88 -15.51 1.09
CA ALA A 102 10.57 -15.09 0.61
C ALA A 102 10.66 -13.79 -0.21
N ALA A 103 11.42 -12.81 0.26
CA ALA A 103 11.67 -11.56 -0.47
C ALA A 103 12.44 -11.82 -1.78
N LEU A 104 13.45 -12.70 -1.79
CA LEU A 104 14.17 -13.09 -3.01
C LEU A 104 13.29 -13.91 -3.97
N LYS A 105 12.40 -14.75 -3.45
CA LYS A 105 11.43 -15.52 -4.23
C LYS A 105 10.36 -14.61 -4.84
N ALA A 106 9.84 -13.66 -4.07
CA ALA A 106 8.93 -12.63 -4.55
C ALA A 106 9.63 -11.71 -5.56
N ALA A 107 10.88 -11.31 -5.34
CA ALA A 107 11.66 -10.52 -6.30
C ALA A 107 12.02 -11.30 -7.58
N ARG A 108 11.93 -12.63 -7.57
CA ARG A 108 12.05 -13.47 -8.78
C ARG A 108 10.75 -13.56 -9.57
N ASP A 109 9.62 -13.20 -8.96
CA ASP A 109 8.35 -13.13 -9.68
C ASP A 109 8.38 -11.93 -10.64
N PRO A 110 8.27 -12.16 -11.97
CA PRO A 110 8.26 -11.07 -12.95
C PRO A 110 7.13 -10.07 -12.72
N LYS A 111 6.00 -10.50 -12.14
CA LYS A 111 4.87 -9.63 -11.81
C LYS A 111 5.20 -8.69 -10.64
N VAL A 112 5.75 -9.23 -9.56
CA VAL A 112 6.20 -8.43 -8.40
C VAL A 112 7.27 -7.41 -8.81
N ARG A 113 8.23 -7.78 -9.67
CA ARG A 113 9.22 -6.83 -10.19
C ARG A 113 8.58 -5.70 -11.01
N ALA A 114 7.59 -6.02 -11.83
CA ALA A 114 6.86 -5.01 -12.60
C ALA A 114 6.10 -4.08 -11.67
N ALA A 115 5.40 -4.62 -10.67
CA ALA A 115 4.67 -3.86 -9.66
C ALA A 115 5.59 -2.91 -8.86
N VAL A 116 6.75 -3.40 -8.41
CA VAL A 116 7.74 -2.57 -7.70
C VAL A 116 8.29 -1.47 -8.60
N ARG A 117 8.61 -1.77 -9.87
CA ARG A 117 9.10 -0.77 -10.83
C ARG A 117 8.07 0.31 -11.08
N ASP A 118 6.80 -0.07 -11.22
CA ASP A 118 5.71 0.85 -11.47
C ASP A 118 5.41 1.72 -10.23
N LEU A 119 5.50 1.13 -9.04
CA LEU A 119 5.41 1.87 -7.77
C LEU A 119 6.56 2.88 -7.60
N VAL A 120 7.80 2.50 -7.95
CA VAL A 120 8.96 3.40 -7.96
C VAL A 120 8.77 4.53 -8.99
N ALA A 121 8.25 4.22 -10.18
CA ALA A 121 7.94 5.23 -11.20
C ALA A 121 6.85 6.22 -10.72
N LEU A 122 5.83 5.73 -10.00
CA LEU A 122 4.79 6.56 -9.40
C LEU A 122 5.32 7.42 -8.24
N ALA A 123 6.27 6.89 -7.48
CA ALA A 123 6.90 7.57 -6.36
C ALA A 123 7.76 8.76 -6.83
N GLY A 124 8.24 8.76 -8.09
CA GLY A 124 9.07 9.80 -8.70
C GLY A 124 10.47 9.90 -8.09
N PRO A 125 11.42 10.62 -8.73
CA PRO A 125 12.72 10.94 -8.14
C PRO A 125 12.58 11.75 -6.84
#